data_AF-A0A2W6WI14-F1
#
_entry.id   AF-A0A2W6WI14-F1
#
_cell.length_a   1.000
_cell.length_b   1.000
_cell.length_c   1.000
_cell.angle_alpha   90.00
_cell.angle_beta   90.00
_cell.angle_gamma   90.00
#
_symmetry.space_group_name_H-M   'P 1'
#
loop_
_entity.id
_entity.type
_entity.pdbx_description
1 polymer ?
#
loop_
_entity_poly.entity_id
_entity_poly.type
_entity_poly.pdbx_seq_one_letter_code
_entity_poly.pdbx_strand_id
1 'polypeptide(L)'
;MDRIFSALSARIASWTGQPLAFILAVGVVLIWGVTGPLFHYSDTWQLVINTGTTIVTFLMVFLIQNAQNRDGAAIQAKLDELIRSIETARNDFIGIEHLTEAELEKIKKILERECGADGPHQEVIDRLISRR
;
A
#
# COMPACT_ATOMS: atom_id res chain seq x y z
N MET A 1 -8.68 20.19 16.48
CA MET A 1 -8.56 20.09 15.01
C MET A 1 -8.50 18.64 14.52
N ASP A 2 -7.93 17.71 15.29
CA ASP A 2 -7.78 16.29 14.90
C ASP A 2 -9.06 15.53 14.64
N ARG A 3 -10.16 15.85 15.35
CA ARG A 3 -11.46 15.18 15.14
C ARG A 3 -12.12 15.57 13.83
N ILE A 4 -12.00 16.83 13.40
CA ILE A 4 -12.58 17.30 12.14
C ILE A 4 -11.76 16.76 10.98
N PHE A 5 -10.43 16.79 11.07
CA PHE A 5 -9.54 16.18 10.09
C PHE A 5 -9.76 14.67 9.98
N SER A 6 -9.85 13.96 11.11
CA SER A 6 -10.11 12.50 11.11
C SER A 6 -11.48 12.15 10.53
N ALA A 7 -12.52 12.95 10.82
CA ALA A 7 -13.85 12.74 10.28
C ALA A 7 -13.93 13.05 8.77
N LEU A 8 -13.30 14.14 8.33
CA LEU A 8 -13.23 14.50 6.91
C LEU A 8 -12.43 13.45 6.13
N SER A 9 -11.27 13.06 6.65
CA SER A 9 -10.41 12.03 6.05
C SER A 9 -11.08 10.66 6.02
N ALA A 10 -11.82 10.26 7.05
CA ALA A 10 -12.60 9.01 7.03
C ALA A 10 -13.77 9.05 6.03
N ARG A 11 -14.41 10.22 5.86
CA ARG A 11 -15.52 10.40 4.91
C ARG A 11 -15.05 10.47 3.46
N ILE A 12 -13.90 11.11 3.23
CA ILE A 12 -13.24 11.13 1.92
C ILE A 12 -12.67 9.75 1.59
N ALA A 13 -12.01 9.06 2.52
CA ALA A 13 -11.45 7.72 2.30
C ALA A 13 -12.54 6.67 2.03
N SER A 14 -13.68 6.73 2.73
CA SER A 14 -14.82 5.84 2.45
C SER A 14 -15.50 6.13 1.11
N TRP A 15 -15.45 7.37 0.61
CA TRP A 15 -15.97 7.73 -0.70
C TRP A 15 -15.02 7.33 -1.84
N THR A 16 -13.74 7.67 -1.74
CA THR A 16 -12.75 7.42 -2.79
C THR A 16 -12.53 5.92 -3.07
N GLY A 17 -12.76 5.05 -2.08
CA GLY A 17 -12.71 3.59 -2.25
C GLY A 17 -14.00 2.94 -2.78
N GLN A 18 -15.11 3.68 -2.90
CA GLN A 18 -16.38 3.14 -3.37
C GLN A 18 -16.49 3.20 -4.91
N PRO A 19 -17.09 2.18 -5.56
CA PRO A 19 -17.35 2.17 -7.00
C PRO A 19 -18.09 3.43 -7.51
N LEU A 20 -18.87 4.07 -6.64
CA LEU A 20 -19.58 5.32 -6.91
C LEU A 20 -18.64 6.50 -7.19
N ALA A 21 -17.50 6.61 -6.49
CA ALA A 21 -16.53 7.67 -6.75
C ALA A 21 -15.87 7.52 -8.12
N PHE A 22 -15.61 6.28 -8.55
CA PHE A 22 -15.13 6.00 -9.90
C PHE A 22 -16.14 6.41 -10.96
N ILE A 23 -17.41 6.06 -10.78
CA ILE A 23 -18.50 6.46 -11.70
C ILE A 23 -18.62 7.98 -11.79
N LEU A 24 -18.54 8.68 -10.66
CA LEU A 24 -18.55 10.15 -10.62
C LEU A 24 -17.32 10.75 -11.33
N ALA A 25 -16.12 10.21 -11.10
CA ALA A 25 -14.91 10.67 -11.77
C ALA A 25 -14.98 10.51 -13.29
N VAL A 26 -15.46 9.35 -13.76
CA VAL A 26 -15.71 9.10 -15.18
C VAL A 26 -16.76 10.08 -15.72
N GLY A 27 -17.84 10.33 -14.98
CA GLY A 27 -18.86 11.32 -15.35
C GLY A 27 -18.29 12.73 -15.50
N VAL A 28 -17.42 13.16 -14.59
CA VAL A 28 -16.74 14.47 -14.67
C VAL A 28 -15.88 14.56 -15.93
N VAL A 29 -15.11 13.51 -16.26
CA VAL A 29 -14.28 13.47 -17.47
C VAL A 29 -15.14 13.48 -18.74
N LEU A 30 -16.25 12.77 -18.76
CA LEU A 30 -17.19 12.76 -19.89
C LEU A 30 -17.85 14.13 -20.09
N ILE A 31 -18.34 14.76 -19.02
CA ILE A 31 -18.91 16.11 -19.07
C ILE A 31 -17.88 17.09 -19.61
N TRP A 32 -16.65 17.05 -19.08
CA TRP A 32 -15.55 17.88 -19.57
C TRP A 32 -15.28 17.65 -21.08
N GLY A 33 -15.21 16.40 -21.52
CA GLY A 33 -15.02 16.07 -22.94
C GLY A 33 -16.12 16.63 -23.84
N VAL A 34 -17.38 16.52 -23.43
CA VAL A 34 -18.56 17.02 -24.17
C VAL A 34 -18.64 18.54 -24.19
N THR A 35 -18.15 19.22 -23.14
CA THR A 35 -18.05 20.68 -23.11
C THR A 35 -16.87 21.23 -23.91
N GLY A 36 -15.89 20.40 -24.30
CA GLY A 36 -14.71 20.81 -25.07
C GLY A 36 -14.99 21.55 -26.40
N PRO A 37 -15.94 21.10 -27.25
CA PRO A 37 -16.32 21.80 -28.48
C PRO A 37 -16.85 23.23 -28.26
N LEU A 38 -17.53 23.50 -27.14
CA LEU A 38 -18.01 24.85 -26.81
C LEU A 38 -16.84 25.82 -26.58
N PHE A 39 -15.73 25.31 -26.03
CA PHE A 39 -14.52 26.08 -25.75
C PHE A 39 -13.43 25.90 -26.81
N HIS A 40 -13.77 25.31 -27.97
CA HIS A 40 -12.84 25.04 -29.08
C HIS A 40 -11.56 24.29 -28.64
N TYR A 41 -11.66 23.46 -27.58
CA TYR A 41 -10.51 22.79 -26.97
C TYR A 41 -9.32 23.73 -26.65
N SER A 42 -9.62 24.94 -26.17
CA SER A 42 -8.60 25.96 -25.87
C SER A 42 -7.53 25.52 -24.86
N ASP A 43 -6.39 26.20 -24.87
CA ASP A 43 -5.30 25.94 -23.93
C ASP A 43 -5.76 26.10 -22.47
N THR A 44 -6.59 27.11 -22.17
CA THR A 44 -7.15 27.31 -20.84
C THR A 44 -8.08 26.15 -20.44
N TRP A 45 -8.86 25.63 -21.38
CA TRP A 45 -9.77 24.50 -21.15
C TRP A 45 -9.01 23.22 -20.77
N GLN A 46 -7.90 22.94 -21.45
CA GLN A 46 -7.02 21.81 -21.15
C GLN A 46 -6.22 22.03 -19.86
N LEU A 47 -5.74 23.26 -19.64
CA LEU A 47 -4.97 23.62 -18.45
C LEU A 47 -5.77 23.38 -17.17
N VAL A 48 -7.06 23.71 -17.14
CA VAL A 48 -7.92 23.54 -15.96
C VAL A 48 -8.00 22.07 -15.54
N ILE A 49 -8.28 21.14 -16.47
CA ILE A 49 -8.39 19.72 -16.09
C ILE A 49 -7.04 19.13 -15.72
N ASN A 50 -5.97 19.52 -16.43
CA ASN A 50 -4.63 19.01 -16.17
C ASN A 50 -4.14 19.48 -14.79
N THR A 51 -4.28 20.77 -14.50
CA THR A 51 -3.89 21.36 -13.22
C THR A 51 -4.72 20.78 -12.07
N GLY A 52 -6.05 20.70 -12.25
CA GLY A 52 -6.95 20.16 -11.23
C GLY A 52 -6.66 18.69 -10.92
N THR A 53 -6.52 17.85 -11.96
CA THR A 53 -6.24 16.42 -11.80
C THR A 53 -4.87 16.19 -11.18
N THR A 54 -3.87 17.00 -11.52
CA THR A 54 -2.53 16.93 -10.92
C THR A 54 -2.56 17.21 -9.42
N ILE A 55 -3.27 18.27 -8.99
CA ILE A 55 -3.44 18.58 -7.56
C ILE A 55 -4.16 17.43 -6.85
N VAL A 56 -5.27 16.94 -7.41
CA VAL A 56 -6.03 15.82 -6.84
C VAL A 56 -5.17 14.57 -6.73
N THR A 57 -4.39 14.26 -7.77
CA THR A 57 -3.49 13.10 -7.79
C THR A 57 -2.38 13.23 -6.75
N PHE A 58 -1.79 14.42 -6.61
CA PHE A 58 -0.79 14.69 -5.57
C PHE A 58 -1.36 14.47 -4.17
N LEU A 59 -2.57 14.98 -3.89
CA LEU A 59 -3.27 14.74 -2.63
C LEU A 59 -3.61 13.25 -2.44
N MET A 60 -4.04 12.57 -3.51
CA MET A 60 -4.37 11.15 -3.51
C MET A 60 -3.18 10.28 -3.10
N VAL A 61 -1.96 10.62 -3.54
CA VAL A 61 -0.74 9.89 -3.14
C VAL A 61 -0.57 9.92 -1.61
N PHE A 62 -0.75 11.06 -0.95
CA PHE A 62 -0.68 11.13 0.51
C PHE A 62 -1.83 10.38 1.20
N LEU A 63 -3.05 10.44 0.63
CA LEU A 63 -4.20 9.71 1.17
C LEU A 63 -3.99 8.19 1.07
N ILE A 64 -3.51 7.71 -0.07
CA ILE A 64 -3.17 6.30 -0.31
C ILE A 64 -2.05 5.88 0.64
N GLN A 65 -0.98 6.67 0.77
CA GLN A 65 0.12 6.36 1.69
C GLN A 65 -0.36 6.29 3.15
N ASN A 66 -1.22 7.21 3.59
CA ASN A 66 -1.77 7.17 4.94
C ASN A 66 -2.67 5.93 5.17
N ALA A 67 -3.52 5.60 4.19
CA ALA A 67 -4.35 4.40 4.26
C ALA A 67 -3.49 3.13 4.29
N GLN A 68 -2.51 3.02 3.38
CA GLN A 68 -1.57 1.90 3.30
C GLN A 68 -0.73 1.75 4.57
N ASN A 69 -0.24 2.85 5.15
CA ASN A 69 0.52 2.82 6.40
C ASN A 69 -0.32 2.28 7.56
N ARG A 70 -1.58 2.73 7.68
CA ARG A 70 -2.50 2.24 8.71
C ARG A 70 -2.87 0.77 8.51
N ASP A 71 -3.15 0.37 7.28
CA ASP A 71 -3.50 -1.01 6.96
C ASP A 71 -2.29 -1.95 7.16
N GLY A 72 -1.07 -1.49 6.85
CA GLY A 72 0.18 -2.20 7.15
C GLY A 72 0.36 -2.47 8.63
N ALA A 73 0.21 -1.44 9.48
CA ALA A 73 0.28 -1.60 10.94
C ALA A 73 -0.80 -2.54 11.49
N ALA A 74 -2.01 -2.51 10.93
CA ALA A 74 -3.08 -3.42 11.33
C ALA A 74 -2.80 -4.88 10.94
N ILE A 75 -2.13 -5.11 9.81
CA ILE A 75 -1.68 -6.45 9.39
C ILE A 75 -0.58 -6.94 10.34
N GLN A 76 0.42 -6.10 10.64
CA GLN A 76 1.50 -6.42 11.58
C GLN A 76 0.95 -6.84 12.95
N ALA A 77 0.06 -6.03 13.55
CA ALA A 77 -0.54 -6.35 14.85
C ALA A 77 -1.33 -7.68 14.84
N LYS A 78 -1.98 -8.04 13.73
CA LYS A 78 -2.67 -9.33 13.60
C LYS A 78 -1.68 -10.49 13.49
N LEU A 79 -0.57 -10.31 12.77
CA LEU A 79 0.49 -11.30 12.66
C LEU A 79 1.19 -11.51 14.00
N ASP A 80 1.44 -10.44 14.74
CA ASP A 80 2.02 -10.50 16.08
C ASP A 80 1.13 -11.31 17.05
N GLU A 81 -0.18 -11.10 17.00
CA GLU A 81 -1.12 -11.87 17.82
C GLU A 81 -1.13 -13.36 17.39
N LEU A 82 -1.05 -13.66 16.09
CA LEU A 82 -0.96 -15.03 15.60
C LEU A 82 0.36 -15.69 16.06
N ILE A 83 1.50 -15.02 15.96
CA ILE A 83 2.80 -15.51 16.44
C ILE A 83 2.71 -15.79 17.94
N ARG A 84 2.18 -14.83 18.72
CA ARG A 84 2.00 -14.97 20.17
C ARG A 84 1.12 -16.16 20.55
N SER A 85 0.16 -16.53 19.71
CA SER A 85 -0.78 -17.63 19.97
C SER A 85 -0.22 -19.03 19.68
N ILE A 86 0.91 -19.13 18.98
CA ILE A 86 1.51 -20.41 18.56
C ILE A 86 2.66 -20.76 19.52
N GLU A 87 2.54 -21.86 20.29
CA GLU A 87 3.54 -22.26 21.29
C GLU A 87 4.95 -22.50 20.71
N THR A 88 5.04 -22.96 19.46
CA THR A 88 6.32 -23.24 18.78
C THR A 88 6.88 -22.04 18.01
N ALA A 89 6.17 -20.93 17.95
CA ALA A 89 6.60 -19.74 17.23
C ALA A 89 7.57 -18.90 18.08
N ARG A 90 8.52 -18.26 17.41
CA ARG A 90 9.51 -17.41 18.07
C ARG A 90 8.93 -16.01 18.28
N ASN A 91 8.61 -15.67 19.53
CA ASN A 91 8.11 -14.36 19.90
C ASN A 91 9.10 -13.22 19.60
N ASP A 92 10.38 -13.52 19.39
CA ASP A 92 11.40 -12.55 18.95
C ASP A 92 11.08 -11.91 17.58
N PHE A 93 10.14 -12.49 16.82
CA PHE A 93 9.66 -11.94 15.54
C PHE A 93 8.52 -10.91 15.69
N ILE A 94 7.98 -10.71 16.89
CA ILE A 94 6.96 -9.71 17.17
C ILE A 94 7.59 -8.31 17.14
N GLY A 95 7.04 -7.40 16.32
CA GLY A 95 7.53 -6.01 16.24
C GLY A 95 8.88 -5.83 15.54
N ILE A 96 9.31 -6.78 14.69
CA ILE A 96 10.58 -6.70 13.95
C ILE A 96 10.64 -5.50 12.99
N GLU A 97 9.52 -4.94 12.58
CA GLU A 97 9.42 -3.76 11.71
C GLU A 97 9.97 -2.49 12.35
N HIS A 98 10.17 -2.48 13.67
CA HIS A 98 10.78 -1.36 14.40
C HIS A 98 12.30 -1.45 14.47
N LEU A 99 12.88 -2.58 14.06
CA LEU A 99 14.33 -2.76 14.04
C LEU A 99 14.97 -1.94 12.93
N THR A 100 16.21 -1.54 13.15
CA THR A 100 17.02 -0.95 12.09
C THR A 100 17.31 -1.98 11.00
N GLU A 101 17.58 -1.52 9.77
CA GLU A 101 17.96 -2.39 8.64
C GLU A 101 19.11 -3.34 9.01
N ALA A 102 20.10 -2.85 9.76
CA ALA A 102 21.25 -3.63 10.20
C ALA A 102 20.88 -4.72 11.22
N GLU A 103 19.88 -4.48 12.06
CA GLU A 103 19.36 -5.47 13.02
C GLU A 103 18.50 -6.52 12.33
N LEU A 104 17.63 -6.09 11.40
CA LEU A 104 16.80 -6.99 10.61
C LEU A 104 17.67 -7.95 9.76
N GLU A 105 18.73 -7.44 9.15
CA GLU A 105 19.69 -8.24 8.37
C GLU A 105 20.44 -9.26 9.25
N LYS A 106 20.73 -8.92 10.51
CA LYS A 106 21.32 -9.88 11.46
C LYS A 106 20.35 -11.01 11.77
N ILE A 107 19.09 -10.70 12.09
CA ILE A 107 18.05 -11.70 12.36
C ILE A 107 17.84 -12.60 11.14
N LYS A 108 17.75 -12.01 9.94
CA LYS A 108 17.64 -12.75 8.69
C LYS A 108 18.82 -13.72 8.49
N LYS A 109 20.06 -13.29 8.73
CA LYS A 109 21.24 -14.17 8.63
C LYS A 109 21.25 -15.29 9.66
N ILE A 110 20.77 -15.03 10.88
CA ILE A 110 20.62 -16.08 11.91
C ILE A 110 19.59 -17.12 11.43
N LEU A 111 18.43 -16.66 10.95
CA LEU A 111 17.39 -17.53 10.42
C LEU A 111 17.87 -18.35 9.22
N GLU A 112 18.56 -17.74 8.26
CA GLU A 112 19.14 -18.43 7.09
C GLU A 112 20.17 -19.48 7.50
N ARG A 113 20.93 -19.24 8.58
CA ARG A 113 21.88 -20.23 9.10
C ARG A 113 21.18 -21.39 9.81
N GLU A 114 20.16 -21.12 10.59
CA GLU A 114 19.38 -22.15 11.28
C GLU A 114 18.59 -23.00 10.29
N CYS A 115 17.86 -22.38 9.36
CA CYS A 115 17.15 -23.09 8.30
C CYS A 115 18.09 -23.71 7.25
N GLY A 116 19.28 -23.13 7.05
CA GLY A 116 20.33 -23.70 6.20
C GLY A 116 21.07 -24.87 6.86
N ALA A 117 20.99 -25.01 8.19
CA ALA A 117 21.49 -26.17 8.92
C ALA A 117 20.50 -27.34 8.87
N ASP A 118 19.21 -27.08 8.68
CA ASP A 118 18.20 -28.09 8.35
C ASP A 118 18.13 -28.28 6.82
N GLY A 119 19.01 -29.13 6.29
CA GLY A 119 19.09 -29.50 4.88
C GLY A 119 17.80 -30.17 4.37
N PRO A 120 17.00 -29.47 3.55
CA PRO A 120 16.71 -29.97 2.20
C PRO A 120 16.55 -28.87 1.12
N HIS A 121 16.58 -27.58 1.46
CA HIS A 121 16.15 -26.53 0.52
C HIS A 121 17.15 -26.26 -0.61
N GLN A 122 18.45 -26.36 -0.32
CA GLN A 122 19.52 -26.22 -1.31
C GLN A 122 19.56 -27.43 -2.26
N GLU A 123 19.35 -28.64 -1.70
CA GLU A 123 19.17 -29.87 -2.49
C GLU A 123 17.95 -29.85 -3.40
N VAL A 124 16.83 -29.25 -2.98
CA VAL A 124 15.62 -29.13 -3.81
C VAL A 124 15.84 -28.12 -4.93
N ILE A 125 16.47 -26.98 -4.64
CA ILE A 125 16.81 -25.98 -5.66
C ILE A 125 17.81 -26.58 -6.67
N ASP A 126 18.85 -27.28 -6.21
CA ASP A 126 19.81 -27.97 -7.09
C ASP A 126 19.15 -29.10 -7.90
N ARG A 127 18.21 -29.85 -7.31
CA ARG A 127 17.39 -30.85 -8.03
C ARG A 127 16.48 -30.23 -9.09
N LEU A 128 15.98 -29.01 -8.87
CA LEU A 128 15.13 -28.30 -9.83
C LEU A 128 15.95 -27.67 -10.96
N ILE A 129 17.15 -27.18 -10.65
CA ILE A 129 18.09 -26.63 -11.64
C ILE A 129 18.67 -27.75 -12.51
N SER A 130 19.03 -28.90 -11.93
CA SER A 130 19.56 -30.06 -12.69
C SER A 130 18.51 -30.80 -13.52
N ARG A 131 17.21 -30.53 -13.31
CA ARG A 131 16.11 -31.09 -14.09
C ARG A 131 15.74 -30.25 -15.32
N ARG A 132 16.38 -29.10 -15.55
CA ARG A 132 16.15 -28.21 -16.70
C ARG A 132 17.34 -28.25 -17.65
#